data_AF-A0A9C8NUU5-F1
#
_entry.id   AF-A0A9C8NUU5-F1
#
_cell.length_a   1.000
_cell.length_b   1.000
_cell.length_c   1.000
_cell.angle_alpha   90.00
_cell.angle_beta   90.00
_cell.angle_gamma   90.00
#
_symmetry.space_group_name_H-M   'P 1'
#
loop_
_entity.id
_entity.type
_entity.pdbx_description
1 polymer ?
#
loop_
_entity_poly.entity_id
_entity_poly.type
_entity_poly.pdbx_seq_one_letter_code
_entity_poly.pdbx_strand_id
1 'polypeptide(L)'
;KKSILLKWGGPTYPVTVTEGVQVDGCFCICCDHEIAGPKRFSMSDQPTSHPIEWAPADGWANVPDSATQALAGEIELGNDEDKINLHLLAIGAGGDVDTLLICSATDAAEPLATMTVDEYSPWLTLSFSGREGTVRLKLLDIGEKALELYATQIMPTVGGWTYPENVANELVTNVGPFLQRVGYNQRGAIYGAWADMATLLDEIDYQHDWFASAAKYLCENYDHELFFLHSHAPDYIQDAIMPESEPLTAGSPEIAEEHLGYVARVYESCDRMVGRIVDKVATADDLIVVVSDHGCIGYHDVQSGPQMVKDILEDGGFLVYEGDDREEHVSSKPSRGRGAIDWSRTKAIWHDTMYIYMNVKGRQPEGCIEPEDYEAVRNDIIQALLEYKDPRLGCCPFTLVMRREDAAMLGLWGDRVGDIMVCVLPGGDYGEGHGNVLPTETFGLSSIQATLVMAGPGVRQGVTLTHPVWLTDVAPTIAHLMNIPAPATMEGAVLNAALEDGVR
;
A
#
# COMPACT_ATOMS: atom_id res chain seq x y z
N LYS A 1 -18.74 -11.52 19.20
CA LYS A 1 -19.54 -11.35 17.97
C LYS A 1 -18.77 -12.04 16.88
N LYS A 2 -19.42 -12.85 16.03
CA LYS A 2 -18.71 -13.56 14.97
C LYS A 2 -18.30 -12.58 13.87
N SER A 3 -17.03 -12.58 13.49
CA SER A 3 -16.50 -11.59 12.55
C SER A 3 -15.85 -12.24 11.34
N ILE A 4 -16.06 -11.67 10.17
CA ILE A 4 -15.27 -11.94 8.97
C ILE A 4 -14.36 -10.73 8.75
N LEU A 5 -13.06 -10.94 8.78
CA LEU A 5 -12.05 -9.92 8.46
C LEU A 5 -11.37 -10.30 7.15
N LEU A 6 -11.55 -9.49 6.11
CA LEU A 6 -10.95 -9.70 4.79
C LEU A 6 -9.94 -8.60 4.49
N LYS A 7 -8.65 -8.98 4.41
CA LYS A 7 -7.51 -8.07 4.21
C LYS A 7 -7.50 -6.92 5.23
N TRP A 8 -7.74 -7.23 6.50
CA TRP A 8 -7.77 -6.21 7.55
C TRP A 8 -6.37 -5.66 7.80
N GLY A 9 -6.18 -4.35 7.58
CA GLY A 9 -4.87 -3.69 7.63
C GLY A 9 -4.32 -3.55 9.06
N GLY A 10 -3.01 -3.77 9.18
CA GLY A 10 -2.24 -3.67 10.43
C GLY A 10 -1.55 -4.99 10.78
N PRO A 11 -0.45 -4.98 11.57
CA PRO A 11 0.27 -6.19 11.99
C PRO A 11 -0.58 -6.99 12.98
N THR A 12 -1.69 -7.53 12.50
CA THR A 12 -2.68 -8.32 13.23
C THR A 12 -2.53 -9.80 12.95
N TYR A 13 -1.39 -10.18 12.37
CA TYR A 13 -0.89 -11.54 12.37
C TYR A 13 0.11 -11.71 13.54
N PRO A 14 -0.08 -12.70 14.43
CA PRO A 14 -1.03 -13.80 14.35
C PRO A 14 -2.48 -13.39 14.63
N VAL A 15 -3.40 -14.17 14.06
CA VAL A 15 -4.87 -14.03 14.10
C VAL A 15 -5.38 -13.58 15.47
N THR A 16 -6.17 -12.50 15.49
CA THR A 16 -6.78 -11.95 16.71
C THR A 16 -8.27 -12.30 16.85
N VAL A 17 -8.88 -12.86 15.80
CA VAL A 17 -10.26 -13.33 15.81
C VAL A 17 -10.36 -14.68 16.52
N THR A 18 -11.17 -14.75 17.57
CA THR A 18 -11.42 -15.99 18.33
C THR A 18 -12.65 -16.75 17.85
N GLU A 19 -13.62 -16.05 17.27
CA GLU A 19 -14.86 -16.60 16.71
C GLU A 19 -15.13 -15.93 15.36
N GLY A 20 -14.81 -16.62 14.25
CA GLY A 20 -15.03 -16.06 12.91
C GLY A 20 -14.00 -16.52 11.88
N VAL A 21 -13.86 -15.73 10.82
CA VAL A 21 -12.92 -15.94 9.72
C VAL A 21 -12.00 -14.73 9.58
N GLN A 22 -10.71 -14.96 9.39
CA GLN A 22 -9.75 -13.94 8.98
C GLN A 22 -9.09 -14.41 7.68
N VAL A 23 -9.10 -13.56 6.66
CA VAL A 23 -8.46 -13.78 5.37
C VAL A 23 -7.39 -12.73 5.19
N ASP A 24 -6.14 -13.16 5.37
CA ASP A 24 -4.94 -12.32 5.38
C ASP A 24 -5.00 -11.15 6.38
N GLY A 25 -3.83 -10.57 6.65
CA GLY A 25 -3.69 -9.33 7.41
C GLY A 25 -2.34 -8.66 7.15
N CYS A 26 -1.69 -9.03 6.05
CA CYS A 26 -0.37 -8.52 5.72
C CYS A 26 -0.46 -7.05 5.31
N PHE A 27 0.64 -6.32 5.54
CA PHE A 27 0.75 -4.96 5.07
C PHE A 27 0.90 -4.92 3.53
N CYS A 28 0.67 -3.78 2.91
CA CYS A 28 0.65 -3.65 1.46
C CYS A 28 2.02 -3.81 0.78
N ILE A 29 3.11 -3.67 1.53
CA ILE A 29 4.50 -3.73 1.03
C ILE A 29 5.02 -5.17 0.95
N CYS A 30 4.68 -6.01 1.93
CA CYS A 30 5.15 -7.38 2.02
C CYS A 30 4.06 -8.29 2.59
N CYS A 31 4.00 -9.52 2.07
CA CYS A 31 3.10 -10.54 2.56
C CYS A 31 3.92 -11.70 3.13
N ASP A 32 3.78 -11.98 4.42
CA ASP A 32 4.50 -13.07 5.09
C ASP A 32 4.06 -14.46 4.61
N HIS A 33 2.97 -14.52 3.85
CA HIS A 33 2.37 -15.77 3.36
C HIS A 33 2.67 -16.05 1.89
N GLU A 34 3.15 -15.05 1.14
CA GLU A 34 3.44 -15.20 -0.28
C GLU A 34 4.57 -16.21 -0.51
N ILE A 35 4.49 -16.98 -1.59
CA ILE A 35 5.66 -17.73 -2.10
C ILE A 35 6.61 -16.73 -2.74
N ALA A 36 6.09 -15.81 -3.54
CA ALA A 36 6.87 -14.71 -4.10
C ALA A 36 5.98 -13.51 -4.42
N GLY A 37 6.56 -12.32 -4.33
CA GLY A 37 5.95 -11.10 -4.83
C GLY A 37 5.82 -11.09 -6.36
N PRO A 38 5.07 -10.11 -6.92
CA PRO A 38 5.06 -9.88 -8.36
C PRO A 38 6.47 -9.65 -8.91
N LYS A 39 6.71 -10.07 -10.16
CA LYS A 39 8.00 -9.92 -10.86
C LYS A 39 7.78 -9.35 -12.25
N ARG A 40 8.70 -8.50 -12.71
CA ARG A 40 8.82 -8.14 -14.12
C ARG A 40 10.08 -8.78 -14.68
N PHE A 41 9.98 -9.31 -15.88
CA PHE A 41 11.11 -9.80 -16.63
C PHE A 41 11.28 -9.00 -17.92
N SER A 42 12.52 -8.71 -18.29
CA SER A 42 12.80 -7.82 -19.41
C SER A 42 14.14 -8.15 -20.06
N MET A 43 14.23 -8.00 -21.39
CA MET A 43 15.52 -7.94 -22.11
C MET A 43 16.19 -6.57 -22.01
N SER A 44 15.43 -5.52 -21.69
CA SER A 44 15.95 -4.18 -21.47
C SER A 44 16.29 -3.98 -19.99
N ASP A 45 17.34 -3.19 -19.72
CA ASP A 45 17.76 -2.85 -18.35
C ASP A 45 16.73 -1.89 -17.73
N GLN A 46 15.72 -2.47 -17.07
CA GLN A 46 14.67 -1.74 -16.36
C GLN A 46 14.84 -1.91 -14.85
N PRO A 47 14.58 -0.87 -14.05
CA PRO A 47 14.66 -0.97 -12.59
C PRO A 47 13.85 -2.15 -12.06
N THR A 48 14.45 -2.94 -11.17
CA THR A 48 13.85 -4.12 -10.50
C THR A 48 13.36 -5.24 -11.42
N SER A 49 13.68 -5.18 -12.72
CA SER A 49 13.36 -6.27 -13.65
C SER A 49 14.38 -7.40 -13.57
N HIS A 50 13.90 -8.62 -13.78
CA HIS A 50 14.72 -9.81 -13.93
C HIS A 50 15.16 -9.94 -15.40
N PRO A 51 16.46 -10.00 -15.70
CA PRO A 51 16.93 -10.08 -17.07
C PRO A 51 16.51 -11.41 -17.72
N ILE A 52 16.10 -11.35 -18.98
CA ILE A 52 15.93 -12.51 -19.87
C ILE A 52 16.79 -12.30 -21.11
N GLU A 53 17.28 -13.38 -21.69
CA GLU A 53 17.92 -13.36 -22.99
C GLU A 53 17.26 -14.38 -23.93
N TRP A 54 17.24 -14.04 -25.22
CA TRP A 54 16.87 -14.98 -26.27
C TRP A 54 18.08 -15.78 -26.76
N ALA A 55 17.85 -17.07 -26.97
CA ALA A 55 18.71 -17.95 -27.73
C ALA A 55 17.91 -18.61 -28.87
N PRO A 56 18.54 -19.14 -29.93
CA PRO A 56 17.87 -20.06 -30.83
C PRO A 56 17.21 -21.21 -30.06
N ALA A 57 15.99 -21.62 -30.45
CA ALA A 57 15.29 -22.76 -29.87
C ALA A 57 15.90 -24.13 -30.30
N ASP A 58 17.22 -24.22 -30.32
CA ASP A 58 17.95 -25.43 -30.70
C ASP A 58 17.70 -26.54 -29.68
N GLY A 59 17.28 -27.71 -30.15
CA GLY A 59 17.01 -28.86 -29.29
C GLY A 59 15.62 -28.88 -28.64
N TRP A 60 14.77 -27.89 -28.91
CA TRP A 60 13.35 -27.95 -28.53
C TRP A 60 12.60 -29.04 -29.30
N ALA A 61 11.74 -29.76 -28.60
CA ALA A 61 10.80 -30.71 -29.21
C ALA A 61 9.48 -30.02 -29.57
N ASN A 62 8.82 -30.51 -30.63
CA ASN A 62 7.47 -30.12 -31.04
C ASN A 62 7.26 -28.61 -31.27
N VAL A 63 8.31 -27.90 -31.71
CA VAL A 63 8.23 -26.48 -32.08
C VAL A 63 7.21 -26.30 -33.21
N PRO A 64 6.19 -25.42 -33.05
CA PRO A 64 5.23 -25.13 -34.10
C PRO A 64 5.89 -24.55 -35.36
N ASP A 65 5.24 -24.69 -36.50
CA ASP A 65 5.70 -24.06 -37.75
C ASP A 65 5.79 -22.53 -37.55
N SER A 66 7.00 -21.99 -37.74
CA SER A 66 7.32 -20.56 -37.56
C SER A 66 7.95 -20.01 -38.83
N ALA A 67 7.51 -18.82 -39.26
CA ALA A 67 8.10 -18.06 -40.36
C ALA A 67 9.38 -17.31 -39.94
N THR A 68 9.56 -17.10 -38.64
CA THR A 68 10.79 -16.56 -38.02
C THR A 68 11.64 -17.66 -37.41
N GLN A 69 12.91 -17.35 -37.11
CA GLN A 69 13.71 -18.23 -36.26
C GLN A 69 13.05 -18.31 -34.87
N ALA A 70 12.67 -19.52 -34.46
CA ALA A 70 12.13 -19.73 -33.12
C ALA A 70 13.20 -19.40 -32.06
N LEU A 71 12.81 -18.59 -31.08
CA LEU A 71 13.68 -18.15 -29.99
C LEU A 71 13.22 -18.79 -28.68
N ALA A 72 14.17 -19.13 -27.83
CA ALA A 72 13.95 -19.73 -26.54
C ALA A 72 14.54 -18.86 -25.43
N GLY A 73 13.86 -18.83 -24.30
CA GLY A 73 14.30 -18.18 -23.07
C GLY A 73 13.83 -18.96 -21.84
N GLU A 74 14.20 -18.48 -20.66
CA GLU A 74 13.83 -19.11 -19.40
C GLU A 74 13.54 -18.02 -18.36
N ILE A 75 12.55 -18.26 -17.50
CA ILE A 75 12.24 -17.40 -16.37
C ILE A 75 12.22 -18.20 -15.07
N GLU A 76 12.74 -17.60 -14.01
CA GLU A 76 12.73 -18.17 -12.67
C GLU A 76 11.62 -17.51 -11.82
N LEU A 77 10.61 -18.30 -11.46
CA LEU A 77 9.52 -17.90 -10.58
C LEU A 77 9.79 -18.41 -9.16
N GLY A 78 9.26 -17.70 -8.15
CA GLY A 78 9.43 -18.06 -6.75
C GLY A 78 10.44 -17.19 -6.00
N ASN A 79 10.89 -17.66 -4.83
CA ASN A 79 11.88 -17.00 -3.98
C ASN A 79 13.18 -17.82 -3.88
N ASP A 80 14.15 -17.39 -3.07
CA ASP A 80 15.45 -18.07 -2.96
C ASP A 80 15.36 -19.53 -2.46
N GLU A 81 14.34 -19.87 -1.67
CA GLU A 81 14.10 -21.19 -1.10
C GLU A 81 13.16 -22.05 -1.97
N ASP A 82 12.17 -21.41 -2.58
CA ASP A 82 11.02 -22.02 -3.24
C ASP A 82 10.91 -21.48 -4.68
N LYS A 83 11.61 -22.10 -5.64
CA LYS A 83 11.65 -21.64 -7.05
C LYS A 83 11.55 -22.73 -8.10
N ILE A 84 11.10 -22.33 -9.28
CA ILE A 84 10.96 -23.16 -10.48
C ILE A 84 11.33 -22.36 -11.73
N ASN A 85 11.67 -23.07 -12.80
CA ASN A 85 11.92 -22.47 -14.10
C ASN A 85 10.77 -22.78 -15.05
N LEU A 86 10.31 -21.77 -15.78
CA LEU A 86 9.45 -21.93 -16.94
C LEU A 86 10.26 -21.62 -18.20
N HIS A 87 10.02 -22.40 -19.25
CA HIS A 87 10.69 -22.25 -20.52
C HIS A 87 9.79 -21.47 -21.48
N LEU A 88 10.39 -20.51 -22.17
CA LEU A 88 9.72 -19.62 -23.10
C LEU A 88 10.09 -20.03 -24.52
N LEU A 89 9.11 -20.06 -25.43
CA LEU A 89 9.33 -20.25 -26.86
C LEU A 89 8.59 -19.17 -27.64
N ALA A 90 9.34 -18.31 -28.31
CA ALA A 90 8.82 -17.23 -29.13
C ALA A 90 8.90 -17.61 -30.62
N ILE A 91 7.77 -17.44 -31.31
CA ILE A 91 7.61 -17.77 -32.74
C ILE A 91 6.89 -16.63 -33.47
N GLY A 92 6.90 -16.68 -34.80
CA GLY A 92 6.29 -15.65 -35.64
C GLY A 92 5.60 -16.24 -36.86
N ALA A 93 4.33 -15.90 -37.07
CA ALA A 93 3.58 -16.36 -38.23
C ALA A 93 3.76 -15.46 -39.47
N GLY A 94 4.00 -14.15 -39.26
CA GLY A 94 4.01 -13.11 -40.30
C GLY A 94 5.38 -12.58 -40.72
N GLY A 95 6.47 -13.15 -40.19
CA GLY A 95 7.83 -12.64 -40.39
C GLY A 95 8.37 -11.79 -39.24
N ASP A 96 7.52 -11.46 -38.27
CA ASP A 96 7.90 -10.88 -36.98
C ASP A 96 7.57 -11.88 -35.86
N VAL A 97 8.36 -11.87 -34.79
CA VAL A 97 8.08 -12.67 -33.58
C VAL A 97 6.94 -12.01 -32.82
N ASP A 98 5.79 -12.67 -32.73
CA ASP A 98 4.53 -12.11 -32.22
C ASP A 98 3.80 -13.00 -31.22
N THR A 99 4.26 -14.24 -31.05
CA THR A 99 3.58 -15.26 -30.25
C THR A 99 4.55 -15.88 -29.26
N LEU A 100 4.15 -15.96 -27.99
CA LEU A 100 4.88 -16.59 -26.91
C LEU A 100 4.18 -17.86 -26.43
N LEU A 101 4.92 -18.95 -26.33
CA LEU A 101 4.51 -20.16 -25.64
C LEU A 101 5.24 -20.24 -24.30
N ILE A 102 4.49 -20.55 -23.25
CA ILE A 102 5.00 -20.83 -21.90
C ILE A 102 4.95 -22.33 -21.68
N CYS A 103 6.08 -22.96 -21.36
CA CYS A 103 6.19 -24.41 -21.21
C CYS A 103 6.85 -24.80 -19.88
N SER A 104 6.51 -25.98 -19.36
CA SER A 104 7.15 -26.57 -18.18
C SER A 104 8.47 -27.27 -18.49
N ALA A 105 8.79 -27.47 -19.77
CA ALA A 105 10.00 -28.09 -20.28
C ALA A 105 10.33 -27.51 -21.67
N THR A 106 11.50 -27.84 -22.24
CA THR A 106 11.89 -27.51 -23.62
C THR A 106 11.16 -28.39 -24.66
N ASP A 107 9.84 -28.42 -24.56
CA ASP A 107 8.91 -29.16 -25.41
C ASP A 107 7.63 -28.32 -25.57
N ALA A 108 7.23 -28.04 -26.81
CA ALA A 108 6.07 -27.21 -27.14
C ALA A 108 4.81 -28.02 -27.52
N ALA A 109 4.78 -29.33 -27.22
CA ALA A 109 3.60 -30.16 -27.50
C ALA A 109 2.37 -29.74 -26.67
N GLU A 110 2.57 -29.45 -25.38
CA GLU A 110 1.50 -29.08 -24.44
C GLU A 110 1.93 -27.82 -23.65
N PRO A 111 1.94 -26.65 -24.30
CA PRO A 111 2.28 -25.41 -23.62
C PRO A 111 1.27 -25.11 -22.51
N LEU A 112 1.77 -24.58 -21.40
CA LEU A 112 0.96 -24.07 -20.29
C LEU A 112 0.12 -22.87 -20.72
N ALA A 113 0.65 -22.06 -21.64
CA ALA A 113 -0.04 -20.93 -22.24
C ALA A 113 0.51 -20.62 -23.63
N THR A 114 -0.34 -20.04 -24.48
CA THR A 114 0.07 -19.39 -25.73
C THR A 114 -0.53 -17.99 -25.71
N MET A 115 0.31 -16.98 -25.93
CA MET A 115 -0.01 -15.58 -25.65
C MET A 115 0.53 -14.67 -26.75
N THR A 116 -0.23 -13.63 -27.03
CA THR A 116 0.17 -12.44 -27.79
C THR A 116 0.25 -11.22 -26.85
N VAL A 117 0.78 -10.10 -27.33
CA VAL A 117 0.94 -8.89 -26.52
C VAL A 117 -0.40 -8.43 -25.93
N ASP A 118 -0.35 -7.95 -24.69
CA ASP A 118 -1.46 -7.55 -23.82
C ASP A 118 -2.36 -8.70 -23.32
N GLU A 119 -2.10 -9.94 -23.71
CA GLU A 119 -2.81 -11.09 -23.15
C GLU A 119 -2.22 -11.54 -21.81
N TYR A 120 -3.10 -12.05 -20.96
CA TYR A 120 -2.72 -12.82 -19.79
C TYR A 120 -2.81 -14.32 -20.06
N SER A 121 -1.86 -15.10 -19.54
CA SER A 121 -1.94 -16.57 -19.49
C SER A 121 -3.23 -17.01 -18.78
N PRO A 122 -3.69 -18.27 -18.84
CA PRO A 122 -4.58 -18.77 -17.78
C PRO A 122 -3.87 -18.68 -16.42
N TRP A 123 -4.63 -18.76 -15.32
CA TRP A 123 -4.02 -18.97 -14.00
C TRP A 123 -3.30 -20.32 -14.00
N LEU A 124 -1.99 -20.28 -13.77
CA LEU A 124 -1.14 -21.45 -13.67
C LEU A 124 -1.04 -21.85 -12.20
N THR A 125 -1.23 -23.14 -11.91
CA THR A 125 -0.95 -23.71 -10.57
C THR A 125 0.36 -24.49 -10.67
N LEU A 126 1.37 -24.05 -9.93
CA LEU A 126 2.73 -24.56 -10.02
C LEU A 126 3.21 -25.01 -8.63
N SER A 127 4.11 -26.00 -8.59
CA SER A 127 4.63 -26.57 -7.34
C SER A 127 6.00 -26.01 -6.99
N PHE A 128 6.10 -25.32 -5.86
CA PHE A 128 7.31 -24.73 -5.30
C PHE A 128 7.70 -25.50 -4.02
N SER A 129 8.72 -26.36 -4.12
CA SER A 129 9.24 -27.17 -2.98
C SER A 129 8.17 -27.92 -2.16
N GLY A 130 7.07 -28.36 -2.80
CA GLY A 130 5.97 -29.07 -2.15
C GLY A 130 4.79 -28.20 -1.70
N ARG A 131 4.84 -26.88 -1.95
CA ARG A 131 3.71 -25.96 -1.83
C ARG A 131 3.16 -25.66 -3.23
N GLU A 132 1.86 -25.70 -3.40
CA GLU A 132 1.22 -25.26 -4.64
C GLU A 132 0.95 -23.75 -4.57
N GLY A 133 1.31 -23.04 -5.64
CA GLY A 133 1.12 -21.60 -5.77
C GLY A 133 0.50 -21.25 -7.12
N THR A 134 -0.28 -20.16 -7.14
CA THR A 134 -0.96 -19.69 -8.36
C THR A 134 -0.30 -18.43 -8.90
N VAL A 135 -0.09 -18.36 -10.21
CA VAL A 135 0.49 -17.21 -10.91
C VAL A 135 -0.18 -17.01 -12.25
N ARG A 136 -0.24 -15.75 -12.70
CA ARG A 136 -0.61 -15.40 -14.07
C ARG A 136 0.51 -14.57 -14.68
N LEU A 137 0.76 -14.77 -15.96
CA LEU A 137 1.73 -13.98 -16.73
C LEU A 137 0.98 -13.03 -17.66
N LYS A 138 1.47 -11.80 -17.84
CA LYS A 138 1.04 -10.86 -18.88
C LYS A 138 2.20 -10.61 -19.83
N LEU A 139 1.95 -10.76 -21.13
CA LEU A 139 2.94 -10.41 -22.15
C LEU A 139 2.81 -8.93 -22.49
N LEU A 140 3.84 -8.14 -22.18
CA LEU A 140 3.85 -6.70 -22.37
C LEU A 140 4.52 -6.31 -23.70
N ASP A 141 5.57 -7.02 -24.09
CA ASP A 141 6.27 -6.80 -25.35
C ASP A 141 6.95 -8.09 -25.81
N ILE A 142 7.09 -8.26 -27.12
CA ILE A 142 7.82 -9.38 -27.73
C ILE A 142 8.38 -9.02 -29.10
N GLY A 143 9.57 -9.52 -29.39
CA GLY A 143 10.21 -9.42 -30.68
C GLY A 143 11.54 -10.16 -30.71
N GLU A 144 12.26 -10.11 -31.83
CA GLU A 144 13.59 -10.75 -31.94
C GLU A 144 14.62 -10.20 -30.93
N LYS A 145 14.42 -8.97 -30.45
CA LYS A 145 15.30 -8.25 -29.52
C LYS A 145 14.55 -7.64 -28.34
N ALA A 146 13.31 -8.08 -28.12
CA ALA A 146 12.44 -7.55 -27.08
C ALA A 146 11.67 -8.69 -26.44
N LEU A 147 11.53 -8.60 -25.12
CA LEU A 147 10.60 -9.39 -24.35
C LEU A 147 10.37 -8.63 -23.06
N GLU A 148 9.10 -8.40 -22.74
CA GLU A 148 8.69 -7.92 -21.43
C GLU A 148 7.52 -8.77 -20.92
N LEU A 149 7.69 -9.35 -19.73
CA LEU A 149 6.71 -10.21 -19.08
C LEU A 149 6.46 -9.73 -17.66
N TYR A 150 5.20 -9.67 -17.27
CA TYR A 150 4.81 -9.44 -15.88
C TYR A 150 4.25 -10.72 -15.28
N ALA A 151 4.72 -11.10 -14.09
CA ALA A 151 4.20 -12.19 -13.28
C ALA A 151 3.53 -11.62 -12.04
N THR A 152 2.28 -12.01 -11.79
CA THR A 152 1.54 -11.60 -10.58
C THR A 152 2.20 -12.15 -9.31
N GLN A 153 1.77 -11.66 -8.14
CA GLN A 153 2.09 -12.27 -6.85
C GLN A 153 1.73 -13.77 -6.87
N ILE A 154 2.55 -14.59 -6.20
CA ILE A 154 2.37 -16.03 -6.07
C ILE A 154 1.91 -16.33 -4.64
N MET A 155 0.63 -16.59 -4.47
CA MET A 155 0.03 -16.99 -3.20
C MET A 155 -0.15 -18.52 -3.12
N PRO A 156 0.01 -19.14 -1.94
CA PRO A 156 -0.27 -20.56 -1.74
C PRO A 156 -1.74 -20.89 -1.98
N THR A 157 -2.02 -22.05 -2.59
CA THR A 157 -3.40 -22.51 -2.81
C THR A 157 -4.05 -23.09 -1.54
N VAL A 158 -3.23 -23.54 -0.59
CA VAL A 158 -3.69 -24.21 0.63
C VAL A 158 -2.99 -23.62 1.86
N GLY A 159 -3.80 -23.20 2.84
CA GLY A 159 -3.36 -22.81 4.18
C GLY A 159 -2.45 -21.57 4.23
N GLY A 160 -2.05 -21.21 5.44
CA GLY A 160 -1.01 -20.22 5.72
C GLY A 160 -1.43 -18.74 5.69
N TRP A 161 -2.56 -18.39 5.06
CA TRP A 161 -3.04 -16.99 4.96
C TRP A 161 -4.50 -16.80 5.38
N THR A 162 -5.11 -17.80 6.02
CA THR A 162 -6.47 -17.69 6.56
C THR A 162 -6.59 -18.35 7.93
N TYR A 163 -7.58 -17.92 8.69
CA TYR A 163 -8.09 -18.61 9.85
C TYR A 163 -9.61 -18.78 9.75
N PRO A 164 -10.15 -19.98 9.95
CA PRO A 164 -9.44 -21.26 10.02
C PRO A 164 -8.65 -21.58 8.74
N GLU A 165 -7.58 -22.36 8.86
CA GLU A 165 -6.64 -22.68 7.75
C GLU A 165 -7.31 -23.26 6.49
N ASN A 166 -8.41 -24.01 6.63
CA ASN A 166 -9.10 -24.63 5.49
C ASN A 166 -9.81 -23.60 4.58
N VAL A 167 -10.08 -22.39 5.09
CA VAL A 167 -10.77 -21.33 4.33
C VAL A 167 -9.95 -20.93 3.09
N ALA A 168 -8.62 -20.94 3.18
CA ALA A 168 -7.73 -20.65 2.05
C ALA A 168 -8.06 -21.53 0.83
N ASN A 169 -8.12 -22.85 1.03
CA ASN A 169 -8.40 -23.81 -0.04
C ASN A 169 -9.83 -23.65 -0.59
N GLU A 170 -10.80 -23.38 0.29
CA GLU A 170 -12.17 -23.10 -0.12
C GLU A 170 -12.27 -21.87 -1.01
N LEU A 171 -11.61 -20.77 -0.63
CA LEU A 171 -11.60 -19.53 -1.41
C LEU A 171 -10.90 -19.74 -2.75
N VAL A 172 -9.74 -20.40 -2.78
CA VAL A 172 -9.04 -20.68 -4.04
C VAL A 172 -9.88 -21.54 -4.97
N THR A 173 -10.59 -22.54 -4.44
CA THR A 173 -11.44 -23.44 -5.22
C THR A 173 -12.72 -22.76 -5.74
N ASN A 174 -13.39 -21.96 -4.91
CA ASN A 174 -14.72 -21.43 -5.22
C ASN A 174 -14.71 -19.99 -5.74
N VAL A 175 -13.63 -19.25 -5.49
CA VAL A 175 -13.48 -17.83 -5.87
C VAL A 175 -12.35 -17.67 -6.88
N GLY A 176 -11.21 -18.31 -6.63
CA GLY A 176 -10.03 -18.29 -7.50
C GLY A 176 -8.77 -17.84 -6.76
N PRO A 177 -7.64 -17.72 -7.48
CA PRO A 177 -6.35 -17.29 -6.92
C PRO A 177 -6.41 -15.95 -6.18
N PHE A 178 -5.88 -15.91 -4.97
CA PHE A 178 -5.83 -14.68 -4.17
C PHE A 178 -4.62 -13.83 -4.54
N LEU A 179 -4.82 -12.52 -4.72
CA LEU A 179 -3.76 -11.52 -4.75
C LEU A 179 -3.91 -10.61 -3.54
N GLN A 180 -2.93 -10.64 -2.64
CA GLN A 180 -2.90 -9.80 -1.44
C GLN A 180 -2.46 -8.37 -1.78
N ARG A 181 -1.45 -8.22 -2.65
CA ARG A 181 -0.95 -6.93 -3.13
C ARG A 181 -0.71 -6.97 -4.63
N VAL A 182 -0.70 -5.79 -5.21
CA VAL A 182 -0.34 -5.56 -6.61
C VAL A 182 1.09 -5.02 -6.69
N GLY A 183 1.70 -5.13 -7.85
CA GLY A 183 2.95 -4.43 -8.13
C GLY A 183 2.69 -2.94 -8.33
N TYR A 184 3.38 -2.07 -7.60
CA TYR A 184 3.21 -0.61 -7.76
C TYR A 184 4.53 0.14 -7.60
N ASN A 185 4.55 1.35 -8.13
CA ASN A 185 5.70 2.25 -8.12
C ASN A 185 5.36 3.51 -7.34
N GLN A 186 5.96 3.70 -6.17
CA GLN A 186 5.88 4.95 -5.41
C GLN A 186 7.10 5.80 -5.78
N ARG A 187 6.98 6.59 -6.86
CA ARG A 187 7.99 7.57 -7.28
C ARG A 187 9.42 7.03 -7.42
N GLY A 188 9.55 5.92 -8.13
CA GLY A 188 10.81 5.22 -8.38
C GLY A 188 11.12 4.13 -7.37
N ALA A 189 10.46 4.11 -6.21
CA ALA A 189 10.49 2.97 -5.29
C ALA A 189 9.46 1.93 -5.76
N ILE A 190 9.95 0.84 -6.35
CA ILE A 190 9.11 -0.24 -6.84
C ILE A 190 8.90 -1.26 -5.70
N TYR A 191 7.64 -1.52 -5.37
CA TYR A 191 7.24 -2.53 -4.40
C TYR A 191 6.72 -3.78 -5.12
N GLY A 192 7.49 -4.86 -5.07
CA GLY A 192 7.27 -6.03 -5.93
C GLY A 192 7.79 -5.77 -7.34
N ALA A 193 6.88 -5.45 -8.27
CA ALA A 193 7.23 -5.16 -9.65
C ALA A 193 6.42 -3.99 -10.21
N TRP A 194 6.92 -3.34 -11.27
CA TRP A 194 6.21 -2.30 -11.98
C TRP A 194 6.32 -2.51 -13.49
N ALA A 195 5.16 -2.65 -14.14
CA ALA A 195 5.03 -2.72 -15.59
C ALA A 195 4.59 -1.37 -16.14
N ASP A 196 3.29 -1.08 -16.01
CA ASP A 196 2.63 0.13 -16.50
C ASP A 196 1.30 0.35 -15.76
N MET A 197 0.64 1.48 -16.03
CA MET A 197 -0.66 1.84 -15.44
C MET A 197 -1.77 0.86 -15.82
N ALA A 198 -1.73 0.29 -17.03
CA ALA A 198 -2.76 -0.66 -17.46
C ALA A 198 -2.71 -1.94 -16.60
N THR A 199 -1.52 -2.47 -16.36
CA THR A 199 -1.28 -3.66 -15.56
C THR A 199 -1.61 -3.44 -14.09
N LEU A 200 -1.29 -2.26 -13.53
CA LEU A 200 -1.72 -1.88 -12.18
C LEU A 200 -3.26 -1.93 -12.07
N LEU A 201 -3.97 -1.32 -13.03
CA LEU A 201 -5.42 -1.27 -13.04
C LEU A 201 -6.04 -2.67 -13.24
N ASP A 202 -5.46 -3.51 -14.10
CA ASP A 202 -5.89 -4.89 -14.30
C ASP A 202 -5.79 -5.71 -12.99
N GLU A 203 -4.69 -5.56 -12.25
CA GLU A 203 -4.53 -6.25 -10.96
C GLU A 203 -5.48 -5.72 -9.88
N ILE A 204 -5.70 -4.39 -9.82
CA ILE A 204 -6.68 -3.78 -8.91
C ILE A 204 -8.09 -4.28 -9.23
N ASP A 205 -8.49 -4.29 -10.50
CA ASP A 205 -9.81 -4.78 -10.91
C ASP A 205 -9.99 -6.26 -10.59
N TYR A 206 -8.97 -7.10 -10.85
CA TYR A 206 -9.01 -8.50 -10.44
C TYR A 206 -9.15 -8.64 -8.92
N GLN A 207 -8.36 -7.92 -8.14
CA GLN A 207 -8.37 -7.98 -6.69
C GLN A 207 -9.74 -7.56 -6.12
N HIS A 208 -10.32 -6.46 -6.59
CA HIS A 208 -11.64 -5.99 -6.18
C HIS A 208 -12.77 -6.95 -6.57
N ASP A 209 -12.70 -7.53 -7.77
CA ASP A 209 -13.65 -8.55 -8.20
C ASP A 209 -13.56 -9.83 -7.36
N TRP A 210 -12.34 -10.21 -7.00
CA TRP A 210 -12.07 -11.31 -6.09
C TRP A 210 -12.62 -11.02 -4.70
N PHE A 211 -12.37 -9.82 -4.14
CA PHE A 211 -12.90 -9.39 -2.85
C PHE A 211 -14.42 -9.45 -2.78
N ALA A 212 -15.12 -8.91 -3.77
CA ALA A 212 -16.58 -8.98 -3.80
C ALA A 212 -17.11 -10.42 -3.88
N SER A 213 -16.38 -11.30 -4.56
CA SER A 213 -16.75 -12.71 -4.71
C SER A 213 -16.43 -13.52 -3.45
N ALA A 214 -15.30 -13.24 -2.79
CA ALA A 214 -14.93 -13.79 -1.50
C ALA A 214 -15.89 -13.33 -0.40
N ALA A 215 -16.27 -12.05 -0.36
CA ALA A 215 -17.28 -11.54 0.57
C ALA A 215 -18.59 -12.34 0.47
N LYS A 216 -19.10 -12.53 -0.77
CA LYS A 216 -20.27 -13.37 -1.02
C LYS A 216 -20.08 -14.80 -0.48
N TYR A 217 -18.99 -15.47 -0.86
CA TYR A 217 -18.74 -16.84 -0.44
C TYR A 217 -18.66 -16.96 1.09
N LEU A 218 -17.90 -16.08 1.74
CA LEU A 218 -17.70 -16.11 3.18
C LEU A 218 -19.01 -15.85 3.93
N CYS A 219 -19.79 -14.85 3.52
CA CYS A 219 -21.05 -14.53 4.17
C CYS A 219 -22.14 -15.60 3.94
N GLU A 220 -22.14 -16.32 2.82
CA GLU A 220 -23.06 -17.44 2.58
C GLU A 220 -22.71 -18.70 3.38
N ASN A 221 -21.43 -18.92 3.70
CA ASN A 221 -20.94 -20.18 4.27
C ASN A 221 -20.52 -20.09 5.75
N TYR A 222 -20.28 -18.88 6.27
CA TYR A 222 -19.83 -18.66 7.64
C TYR A 222 -20.78 -17.73 8.39
N ASP A 223 -21.13 -18.11 9.61
CA ASP A 223 -21.97 -17.30 10.49
C ASP A 223 -21.20 -16.05 10.93
N HIS A 224 -21.83 -14.88 10.79
CA HIS A 224 -21.19 -13.60 11.01
C HIS A 224 -22.21 -12.57 11.48
N GLU A 225 -21.74 -11.64 12.29
CA GLU A 225 -22.47 -10.45 12.73
C GLU A 225 -21.72 -9.17 12.29
N LEU A 226 -20.45 -9.30 11.91
CA LEU A 226 -19.58 -8.23 11.44
C LEU A 226 -18.78 -8.72 10.23
N PHE A 227 -18.73 -7.90 9.18
CA PHE A 227 -17.87 -8.11 8.03
C PHE A 227 -17.03 -6.84 7.82
N PHE A 228 -15.71 -7.00 7.79
CA PHE A 228 -14.75 -5.92 7.51
C PHE A 228 -13.93 -6.27 6.29
N LEU A 229 -13.79 -5.30 5.40
CA LEU A 229 -12.92 -5.37 4.25
C LEU A 229 -12.09 -4.10 4.13
N HIS A 230 -10.81 -4.24 3.80
CA HIS A 230 -9.97 -3.10 3.47
C HIS A 230 -9.30 -3.27 2.10
N SER A 231 -9.56 -2.32 1.19
CA SER A 231 -8.80 -2.16 -0.05
C SER A 231 -7.78 -1.03 0.10
N HIS A 232 -6.53 -1.29 -0.32
CA HIS A 232 -5.46 -0.28 -0.38
C HIS A 232 -5.37 0.38 -1.76
N ALA A 233 -6.25 0.05 -2.71
CA ALA A 233 -6.11 0.51 -4.09
C ALA A 233 -6.04 2.04 -4.25
N PRO A 234 -6.84 2.87 -3.54
CA PRO A 234 -6.71 4.32 -3.60
C PRO A 234 -5.33 4.84 -3.17
N ASP A 235 -4.73 4.20 -2.17
CA ASP A 235 -3.39 4.53 -1.66
C ASP A 235 -2.33 4.23 -2.72
N TYR A 236 -2.36 3.03 -3.34
CA TYR A 236 -1.41 2.63 -4.39
C TYR A 236 -1.32 3.65 -5.54
N ILE A 237 -2.47 4.11 -6.04
CA ILE A 237 -2.49 5.04 -7.18
C ILE A 237 -2.09 6.45 -6.76
N GLN A 238 -2.51 6.92 -5.58
CA GLN A 238 -2.14 8.25 -5.11
C GLN A 238 -0.64 8.31 -4.79
N ASP A 239 -0.08 7.28 -4.16
CA ASP A 239 1.36 7.18 -3.93
C ASP A 239 2.17 7.17 -5.24
N ALA A 240 1.61 6.59 -6.29
CA ALA A 240 2.27 6.51 -7.58
C ALA A 240 2.28 7.84 -8.34
N ILE A 241 1.17 8.59 -8.31
CA ILE A 241 0.93 9.70 -9.25
C ILE A 241 0.22 10.93 -8.67
N MET A 242 0.18 11.12 -7.34
CA MET A 242 -0.50 12.28 -6.76
C MET A 242 0.07 13.63 -7.25
N PRO A 243 1.40 13.84 -7.35
CA PRO A 243 1.96 15.08 -7.88
C PRO A 243 1.50 15.39 -9.31
N GLU A 244 1.37 14.36 -10.15
CA GLU A 244 0.92 14.47 -11.53
C GLU A 244 -0.60 14.63 -11.65
N SER A 245 -1.36 14.19 -10.64
CA SER A 245 -2.83 14.25 -10.61
C SER A 245 -3.37 15.59 -10.10
N GLU A 246 -2.60 16.34 -9.31
CA GLU A 246 -3.06 17.64 -8.78
C GLU A 246 -2.73 18.79 -9.76
N PRO A 247 -3.72 19.53 -10.30
CA PRO A 247 -3.46 20.62 -11.26
C PRO A 247 -2.48 21.71 -10.81
N LEU A 248 -2.37 21.95 -9.49
CA LEU A 248 -1.41 22.91 -8.96
C LEU A 248 0.04 22.40 -8.99
N THR A 249 0.27 21.08 -9.04
CA THR A 249 1.59 20.45 -9.02
C THR A 249 1.96 19.78 -10.34
N ALA A 250 0.96 19.38 -11.12
CA ALA A 250 1.13 18.78 -12.43
C ALA A 250 1.84 19.74 -13.39
N GLY A 251 2.88 19.27 -14.06
CA GLY A 251 3.68 20.10 -14.98
C GLY A 251 2.88 20.71 -16.14
N SER A 252 1.69 20.19 -16.44
CA SER A 252 0.72 20.79 -17.36
C SER A 252 -0.72 20.31 -17.06
N PRO A 253 -1.75 21.02 -17.55
CA PRO A 253 -3.15 20.59 -17.43
C PRO A 253 -3.43 19.22 -18.08
N GLU A 254 -2.77 18.89 -19.19
CA GLU A 254 -2.96 17.62 -19.88
C GLU A 254 -2.45 16.44 -19.04
N ILE A 255 -1.30 16.62 -18.37
CA ILE A 255 -0.77 15.63 -17.41
C ILE A 255 -1.77 15.46 -16.26
N ALA A 256 -2.26 16.56 -15.68
CA ALA A 256 -3.26 16.51 -14.61
C ALA A 256 -4.51 15.73 -15.01
N GLU A 257 -5.07 16.03 -16.18
CA GLU A 257 -6.28 15.39 -16.68
C GLU A 257 -6.07 13.88 -16.92
N GLU A 258 -4.96 13.48 -17.53
CA GLU A 258 -4.63 12.07 -17.75
C GLU A 258 -4.51 11.31 -16.42
N HIS A 259 -3.75 11.84 -15.47
CA HIS A 259 -3.44 11.17 -14.21
C HIS A 259 -4.64 11.12 -13.27
N LEU A 260 -5.46 12.19 -13.23
CA LEU A 260 -6.78 12.15 -12.58
C LEU A 260 -7.70 11.10 -13.20
N GLY A 261 -7.58 10.84 -14.51
CA GLY A 261 -8.27 9.75 -15.18
C GLY A 261 -7.91 8.38 -14.61
N TYR A 262 -6.63 8.12 -14.29
CA TYR A 262 -6.22 6.87 -13.64
C TYR A 262 -6.72 6.78 -12.19
N VAL A 263 -6.65 7.88 -11.42
CA VAL A 263 -7.22 7.94 -10.07
C VAL A 263 -8.72 7.63 -10.12
N ALA A 264 -9.46 8.26 -11.03
CA ALA A 264 -10.90 8.02 -11.21
C ALA A 264 -11.20 6.54 -11.52
N ARG A 265 -10.44 5.89 -12.40
CA ARG A 265 -10.61 4.46 -12.72
C ARG A 265 -10.43 3.55 -11.51
N VAL A 266 -9.52 3.87 -10.59
CA VAL A 266 -9.37 3.13 -9.32
C VAL A 266 -10.59 3.33 -8.41
N TYR A 267 -11.11 4.55 -8.31
CA TYR A 267 -12.34 4.81 -7.55
C TYR A 267 -13.58 4.15 -8.19
N GLU A 268 -13.68 4.09 -9.52
CA GLU A 268 -14.71 3.32 -10.22
C GLU A 268 -14.62 1.82 -9.89
N SER A 269 -13.41 1.28 -9.76
CA SER A 269 -13.20 -0.10 -9.32
C SER A 269 -13.65 -0.31 -7.87
N CYS A 270 -13.34 0.62 -6.97
CA CYS A 270 -13.82 0.62 -5.59
C CYS A 270 -15.36 0.68 -5.51
N ASP A 271 -15.99 1.55 -6.30
CA ASP A 271 -17.44 1.69 -6.39
C ASP A 271 -18.10 0.39 -6.86
N ARG A 272 -17.58 -0.23 -7.94
CA ARG A 272 -18.04 -1.55 -8.40
C ARG A 272 -17.90 -2.62 -7.34
N MET A 273 -16.78 -2.64 -6.60
CA MET A 273 -16.56 -3.60 -5.51
C MET A 273 -17.62 -3.44 -4.41
N VAL A 274 -17.79 -2.22 -3.90
CA VAL A 274 -18.78 -1.91 -2.85
C VAL A 274 -20.18 -2.26 -3.33
N GLY A 275 -20.56 -1.81 -4.53
CA GLY A 275 -21.87 -2.11 -5.13
C GLY A 275 -22.13 -3.61 -5.23
N ARG A 276 -21.15 -4.39 -5.73
CA ARG A 276 -21.26 -5.86 -5.81
C ARG A 276 -21.40 -6.51 -4.43
N ILE A 277 -20.67 -6.04 -3.42
CA ILE A 277 -20.79 -6.58 -2.05
C ILE A 277 -22.17 -6.28 -1.50
N VAL A 278 -22.62 -5.02 -1.57
CA VAL A 278 -23.94 -4.61 -1.09
C VAL A 278 -25.05 -5.40 -1.78
N ASP A 279 -25.02 -5.51 -3.12
CA ASP A 279 -26.04 -6.23 -3.89
C ASP A 279 -26.10 -7.73 -3.58
N LYS A 280 -24.96 -8.36 -3.23
CA LYS A 280 -24.86 -9.81 -3.06
C LYS A 280 -24.95 -10.27 -1.61
N VAL A 281 -24.61 -9.40 -0.66
CA VAL A 281 -24.43 -9.76 0.76
C VAL A 281 -25.40 -9.02 1.65
N ALA A 282 -25.60 -7.72 1.42
CA ALA A 282 -26.35 -6.89 2.34
C ALA A 282 -27.87 -7.10 2.20
N THR A 283 -28.56 -7.02 3.34
CA THR A 283 -30.00 -7.04 3.49
C THR A 283 -30.51 -5.69 4.00
N ALA A 284 -31.82 -5.52 4.07
CA ALA A 284 -32.42 -4.29 4.61
C ALA A 284 -32.13 -4.07 6.11
N ASP A 285 -31.71 -5.11 6.82
CA ASP A 285 -31.39 -5.08 8.25
C ASP A 285 -29.90 -4.83 8.52
N ASP A 286 -29.07 -4.73 7.47
CA ASP A 286 -27.63 -4.54 7.60
C ASP A 286 -27.21 -3.07 7.61
N LEU A 287 -26.22 -2.76 8.44
CA LEU A 287 -25.53 -1.47 8.45
C LEU A 287 -24.31 -1.53 7.53
N ILE A 288 -24.29 -0.66 6.53
CA ILE A 288 -23.17 -0.48 5.60
C ILE A 288 -22.42 0.78 6.02
N VAL A 289 -21.10 0.64 6.24
CA VAL A 289 -20.21 1.76 6.51
C VAL A 289 -19.01 1.68 5.57
N VAL A 290 -18.81 2.72 4.78
CA VAL A 290 -17.60 2.92 3.97
C VAL A 290 -16.84 4.08 4.60
N VAL A 291 -15.61 3.83 5.01
CA VAL A 291 -14.76 4.81 5.66
C VAL A 291 -13.34 4.70 5.10
N SER A 292 -12.67 5.83 4.88
CA SER A 292 -11.21 5.83 4.66
C SER A 292 -10.49 6.26 5.94
N ASP A 293 -9.26 5.83 6.11
CA ASP A 293 -8.39 6.17 7.24
C ASP A 293 -7.76 7.55 7.07
N HIS A 294 -7.52 7.99 5.84
CA HIS A 294 -7.13 9.36 5.50
C HIS A 294 -7.50 9.70 4.05
N GLY A 295 -7.33 10.97 3.70
CA GLY A 295 -7.17 11.43 2.33
C GLY A 295 -5.69 11.66 1.99
N CYS A 296 -5.45 12.32 0.86
CA CYS A 296 -4.12 12.69 0.40
C CYS A 296 -4.21 14.05 -0.30
N ILE A 297 -3.22 14.93 -0.08
CA ILE A 297 -3.08 16.20 -0.77
C ILE A 297 -1.96 16.14 -1.80
N GLY A 298 -2.08 16.92 -2.87
CA GLY A 298 -0.99 17.10 -3.83
C GLY A 298 0.24 17.78 -3.22
N TYR A 299 1.40 17.52 -3.80
CA TYR A 299 2.69 18.07 -3.37
C TYR A 299 3.67 18.15 -4.55
N HIS A 300 4.64 19.07 -4.48
CA HIS A 300 5.62 19.29 -5.57
C HIS A 300 6.85 18.38 -5.49
N ASP A 301 7.01 17.64 -4.39
CA ASP A 301 8.08 16.65 -4.19
C ASP A 301 9.52 17.18 -4.37
N VAL A 302 9.75 18.44 -4.06
CA VAL A 302 11.04 19.07 -4.39
C VAL A 302 12.08 18.94 -3.26
N GLN A 303 11.65 18.64 -2.05
CA GLN A 303 12.46 18.48 -0.84
C GLN A 303 11.79 17.46 0.09
N SER A 304 12.57 16.65 0.80
CA SER A 304 12.01 15.77 1.83
C SER A 304 11.89 16.55 3.14
N GLY A 305 10.67 16.67 3.67
CA GLY A 305 10.39 17.23 5.00
C GLY A 305 11.12 16.49 6.11
N PRO A 306 11.08 15.14 6.14
CA PRO A 306 11.92 14.35 7.03
C PRO A 306 13.42 14.70 6.94
N GLN A 307 13.96 14.88 5.73
CA GLN A 307 15.36 15.26 5.57
C GLN A 307 15.64 16.68 6.06
N MET A 308 14.76 17.63 5.75
CA MET A 308 14.86 19.02 6.23
C MET A 308 14.92 19.07 7.76
N VAL A 309 14.04 18.33 8.46
CA VAL A 309 14.07 18.30 9.93
C VAL A 309 15.36 17.69 10.44
N LYS A 310 15.85 16.60 9.83
CA LYS A 310 17.15 16.01 10.18
C LYS A 310 18.31 16.99 9.99
N ASP A 311 18.30 17.77 8.91
CA ASP A 311 19.33 18.77 8.64
C ASP A 311 19.30 19.90 9.69
N ILE A 312 18.10 20.37 10.10
CA ILE A 312 17.96 21.36 11.19
C ILE A 312 18.50 20.80 12.51
N LEU A 313 18.19 19.54 12.83
CA LEU A 313 18.68 18.90 14.04
C LEU A 313 20.20 18.74 14.04
N GLU A 314 20.79 18.42 12.89
CA GLU A 314 22.24 18.30 12.75
C GLU A 314 22.96 19.64 12.83
N ASP A 315 22.47 20.65 12.11
CA ASP A 315 23.03 22.02 12.14
C ASP A 315 22.96 22.63 13.54
N GLY A 316 21.92 22.28 14.31
CA GLY A 316 21.77 22.65 15.72
C GLY A 316 22.60 21.81 16.70
N GLY A 317 23.30 20.77 16.23
CA GLY A 317 24.09 19.86 17.07
C GLY A 317 23.24 18.93 17.95
N PHE A 318 21.98 18.70 17.58
CA PHE A 318 21.06 17.78 18.26
C PHE A 318 21.10 16.36 17.67
N LEU A 319 21.42 16.22 16.39
CA LEU A 319 21.61 14.94 15.70
C LEU A 319 23.06 14.81 15.25
N VAL A 320 23.71 13.69 15.59
CA VAL A 320 25.13 13.47 15.32
C VAL A 320 25.33 12.09 14.72
N TYR A 321 26.09 12.01 13.64
CA TYR A 321 26.46 10.75 12.99
C TYR A 321 27.92 10.38 13.33
N GLU A 322 28.21 9.08 13.29
CA GLU A 322 29.55 8.50 13.39
C GLU A 322 30.29 8.76 12.07
N GLY A 323 31.39 9.51 12.14
CA GLY A 323 32.19 9.87 10.97
C GLY A 323 31.62 11.03 10.15
N ASP A 324 32.35 11.43 9.10
CA ASP A 324 31.97 12.48 8.14
C ASP A 324 31.38 11.88 6.84
N ASP A 325 31.24 10.55 6.78
CA ASP A 325 30.89 9.83 5.56
C ASP A 325 29.39 9.92 5.29
N ARG A 326 29.06 10.65 4.21
CA ARG A 326 27.73 10.81 3.64
C ARG A 326 27.47 9.72 2.58
N GLU A 327 27.70 8.45 2.90
CA GLU A 327 27.44 7.36 1.94
C GLU A 327 25.96 6.92 1.95
N GLU A 328 25.39 6.86 0.74
CA GLU A 328 24.00 6.48 0.50
C GLU A 328 23.72 5.03 0.94
N HIS A 329 22.76 4.88 1.85
CA HIS A 329 22.14 3.59 2.15
C HIS A 329 20.64 3.65 1.84
N VAL A 330 20.22 2.78 0.93
CA VAL A 330 18.83 2.57 0.55
C VAL A 330 18.13 1.83 1.69
N SER A 331 17.19 2.48 2.37
CA SER A 331 16.22 1.79 3.24
C SER A 331 14.83 1.83 2.60
N SER A 332 13.93 0.96 3.09
CA SER A 332 12.57 0.73 2.55
C SER A 332 11.60 1.91 2.71
N LYS A 333 12.07 3.05 3.24
CA LYS A 333 11.46 4.38 3.15
C LYS A 333 12.57 5.37 2.77
N PRO A 334 12.32 6.46 2.03
CA PRO A 334 13.36 7.34 1.52
C PRO A 334 14.19 7.96 2.66
N SER A 335 15.28 7.28 3.01
CA SER A 335 16.37 7.80 3.82
C SER A 335 17.55 7.99 2.87
N ARG A 336 17.91 9.23 2.57
CA ARG A 336 19.27 9.51 2.10
C ARG A 336 20.20 9.14 3.25
N GLY A 337 20.85 7.98 3.17
CA GLY A 337 21.69 7.45 4.24
C GLY A 337 22.81 8.43 4.58
N ARG A 338 22.85 8.86 5.84
CA ARG A 338 24.06 9.36 6.50
C ARG A 338 24.68 8.15 7.24
N GLY A 339 25.92 8.28 7.74
CA GLY A 339 26.58 7.25 8.56
C GLY A 339 25.74 6.80 9.77
N ALA A 340 26.24 5.85 10.57
CA ALA A 340 25.53 5.40 11.78
C ALA A 340 25.29 6.59 12.75
N ILE A 341 24.21 6.57 13.54
CA ILE A 341 23.96 7.63 14.54
C ILE A 341 24.91 7.44 15.73
N ASP A 342 25.63 8.50 16.13
CA ASP A 342 26.39 8.55 17.39
C ASP A 342 25.41 8.80 18.54
N TRP A 343 24.88 7.71 19.12
CA TRP A 343 23.88 7.78 20.19
C TRP A 343 24.40 8.45 21.46
N SER A 344 25.70 8.38 21.72
CA SER A 344 26.32 9.01 22.90
C SER A 344 26.26 10.53 22.87
N ARG A 345 26.11 11.12 21.67
CA ARG A 345 26.10 12.58 21.43
C ARG A 345 24.79 13.10 20.83
N THR A 346 23.99 12.23 20.23
CA THR A 346 22.69 12.59 19.65
C THR A 346 21.67 12.85 20.76
N LYS A 347 21.16 14.08 20.77
CA LYS A 347 20.12 14.58 21.68
C LYS A 347 18.72 14.31 21.17
N ALA A 348 18.50 14.33 19.86
CA ALA A 348 17.18 14.13 19.28
C ALA A 348 17.22 13.53 17.87
N ILE A 349 16.18 12.77 17.54
CA ILE A 349 15.99 12.15 16.22
C ILE A 349 14.59 12.46 15.68
N TRP A 350 14.49 12.55 14.35
CA TRP A 350 13.21 12.53 13.63
C TRP A 350 12.74 11.09 13.41
N HIS A 351 11.47 10.80 13.67
CA HIS A 351 10.86 9.49 13.42
C HIS A 351 9.33 9.61 13.24
N ASP A 352 8.68 8.54 12.75
CA ASP A 352 7.21 8.44 12.60
C ASP A 352 6.54 9.61 11.86
N THR A 353 7.18 10.13 10.81
CA THR A 353 6.64 11.14 9.89
C THR A 353 6.37 12.53 10.47
N MET A 354 6.27 12.71 11.79
CA MET A 354 5.98 14.00 12.42
C MET A 354 6.63 14.24 13.78
N TYR A 355 7.32 13.23 14.34
CA TYR A 355 7.81 13.28 15.71
C TYR A 355 9.32 13.50 15.80
N ILE A 356 9.71 14.27 16.81
CA ILE A 356 11.08 14.35 17.30
C ILE A 356 11.13 13.71 18.68
N TYR A 357 11.93 12.67 18.81
CA TYR A 357 12.19 11.98 20.07
C TYR A 357 13.54 12.42 20.62
N MET A 358 13.60 12.66 21.93
CA MET A 358 14.81 13.08 22.63
C MET A 358 15.50 11.90 23.31
N ASN A 359 16.82 11.95 23.43
CA ASN A 359 17.64 10.88 24.00
C ASN A 359 17.93 11.16 25.49
N VAL A 360 16.93 10.93 26.34
CA VAL A 360 16.97 11.26 27.77
C VAL A 360 17.54 10.10 28.58
N LYS A 361 18.46 10.42 29.49
CA LYS A 361 19.11 9.45 30.37
C LYS A 361 18.09 8.72 31.24
N GLY A 362 18.15 7.39 31.22
CA GLY A 362 17.19 6.53 31.92
C GLY A 362 15.89 6.26 31.16
N ARG A 363 15.62 6.97 30.05
CA ARG A 363 14.52 6.66 29.12
C ARG A 363 15.01 5.88 27.90
N GLN A 364 16.21 6.21 27.42
CA GLN A 364 16.89 5.51 26.32
C GLN A 364 18.16 4.80 26.85
N PRO A 365 18.58 3.67 26.23
CA PRO A 365 19.78 2.93 26.65
C PRO A 365 21.05 3.79 26.69
N GLU A 366 21.21 4.71 25.74
CA GLU A 366 22.37 5.60 25.60
C GLU A 366 21.98 7.08 25.78
N GLY A 367 21.00 7.35 26.65
CA GLY A 367 20.52 8.70 26.92
C GLY A 367 21.61 9.68 27.34
N CYS A 368 21.80 10.74 26.55
CA CYS A 368 22.83 11.75 26.75
C CYS A 368 22.30 13.07 27.34
N ILE A 369 20.98 13.27 27.39
CA ILE A 369 20.34 14.41 28.04
C ILE A 369 20.05 14.06 29.50
N GLU A 370 20.59 14.81 30.46
CA GLU A 370 20.22 14.67 31.86
C GLU A 370 18.73 15.06 32.05
N PRO A 371 17.94 14.36 32.89
CA PRO A 371 16.52 14.63 33.07
C PRO A 371 16.19 16.08 33.42
N GLU A 372 17.07 16.76 34.16
CA GLU A 372 16.93 18.17 34.54
C GLU A 372 17.09 19.14 33.36
N ASP A 373 17.84 18.74 32.32
CA ASP A 373 18.11 19.53 31.11
C ASP A 373 17.07 19.31 30.01
N TYR A 374 16.15 18.36 30.18
CA TYR A 374 15.14 17.98 29.19
C TYR A 374 14.39 19.19 28.62
N GLU A 375 13.85 20.05 29.49
CA GLU A 375 13.07 21.22 29.06
C GLU A 375 13.92 22.26 28.33
N ALA A 376 15.16 22.46 28.77
CA ALA A 376 16.08 23.40 28.12
C ALA A 376 16.41 22.93 26.70
N VAL A 377 16.84 21.67 26.55
CA VAL A 377 17.17 21.10 25.24
C VAL A 377 15.95 21.06 24.32
N ARG A 378 14.77 20.73 24.86
CA ARG A 378 13.52 20.73 24.09
C ARG A 378 13.20 22.12 23.53
N ASN A 379 13.38 23.16 24.34
CA ASN A 379 13.19 24.55 23.88
C ASN A 379 14.22 24.97 22.84
N ASP A 380 15.48 24.56 22.99
CA ASP A 380 16.52 24.85 21.99
C ASP A 380 16.18 24.22 20.63
N ILE A 381 15.68 22.98 20.62
CA ILE A 381 15.24 22.30 19.38
C ILE A 381 14.03 23.03 18.77
N ILE A 382 13.01 23.35 19.56
CA ILE A 382 11.83 24.10 19.09
C ILE A 382 12.25 25.45 18.50
N GLN A 383 13.16 26.17 19.16
CA GLN A 383 13.66 27.44 18.66
C GLN A 383 14.41 27.26 17.32
N ALA A 384 15.27 26.25 17.20
CA ALA A 384 15.97 25.96 15.94
C ALA A 384 14.99 25.69 14.78
N LEU A 385 13.91 24.94 15.03
CA LEU A 385 12.86 24.70 14.04
C LEU A 385 12.12 25.99 13.64
N LEU A 386 11.74 26.81 14.62
CA LEU A 386 10.98 28.05 14.38
C LEU A 386 11.82 29.17 13.74
N GLU A 387 13.13 29.20 14.00
CA GLU A 387 14.06 30.16 13.41
C GLU A 387 14.55 29.74 12.02
N TYR A 388 14.43 28.45 11.68
CA TYR A 388 14.75 27.96 10.34
C TYR A 388 13.92 28.71 9.29
N LYS A 389 14.63 29.27 8.31
CA LYS A 389 14.04 29.86 7.12
C LYS A 389 14.44 29.01 5.94
N ASP A 390 13.45 28.41 5.31
CA ASP A 390 13.72 27.68 4.10
C ASP A 390 14.26 28.63 3.02
N PRO A 391 15.37 28.29 2.36
CA PRO A 391 16.00 29.18 1.38
C PRO A 391 15.19 29.38 0.09
N ARG A 392 14.24 28.48 -0.21
CA ARG A 392 13.38 28.53 -1.40
C ARG A 392 12.11 29.33 -1.14
N LEU A 393 11.47 29.09 0.01
CA LEU A 393 10.24 29.76 0.42
C LEU A 393 10.51 31.13 1.07
N GLY A 394 11.69 31.31 1.68
CA GLY A 394 12.05 32.52 2.42
C GLY A 394 11.34 32.68 3.77
N CYS A 395 10.60 31.67 4.22
CA CYS A 395 9.86 31.64 5.49
C CYS A 395 10.07 30.33 6.25
N CYS A 396 9.51 30.25 7.46
CA CYS A 396 9.49 29.02 8.25
C CYS A 396 8.55 28.01 7.57
N PRO A 397 9.01 26.78 7.24
CA PRO A 397 8.23 25.78 6.51
C PRO A 397 7.31 24.94 7.41
N PHE A 398 7.17 25.30 8.69
CA PHE A 398 6.33 24.59 9.65
C PHE A 398 5.02 25.33 9.91
N THR A 399 3.91 24.59 9.84
CA THR A 399 2.58 25.05 10.26
C THR A 399 2.43 24.96 11.78
N LEU A 400 2.94 23.87 12.37
CA LEU A 400 2.99 23.64 13.82
C LEU A 400 4.35 23.10 14.23
N VAL A 401 4.83 23.58 15.39
CA VAL A 401 5.88 22.95 16.18
C VAL A 401 5.40 22.99 17.62
N MET A 402 5.07 21.83 18.19
CA MET A 402 4.40 21.77 19.48
C MET A 402 5.02 20.73 20.40
N ARG A 403 4.90 20.98 21.70
CA ARG A 403 5.33 20.02 22.72
C ARG A 403 4.34 18.87 22.80
N ARG A 404 4.82 17.71 23.23
CA ARG A 404 4.00 16.51 23.42
C ARG A 404 2.74 16.73 24.28
N GLU A 405 2.82 17.60 25.29
CA GLU A 405 1.71 17.85 26.20
C GLU A 405 0.57 18.61 25.50
N ASP A 406 0.91 19.48 24.56
CA ASP A 406 -0.04 20.25 23.78
C ASP A 406 -0.66 19.40 22.67
N ALA A 407 0.06 18.39 22.15
CA ALA A 407 -0.40 17.52 21.07
C ALA A 407 -1.68 16.73 21.41
N ALA A 408 -1.98 16.60 22.71
CA ALA A 408 -3.22 16.00 23.19
C ALA A 408 -4.49 16.68 22.63
N MET A 409 -4.42 17.98 22.28
CA MET A 409 -5.56 18.68 21.66
C MET A 409 -5.89 18.17 20.25
N LEU A 410 -4.96 17.45 19.62
CA LEU A 410 -5.11 16.82 18.29
C LEU A 410 -5.39 15.31 18.40
N GLY A 411 -5.68 14.81 19.61
CA GLY A 411 -5.85 13.37 19.86
C GLY A 411 -4.54 12.60 19.96
N LEU A 412 -3.39 13.29 20.01
CA LEU A 412 -2.07 12.67 20.10
C LEU A 412 -1.57 12.72 21.54
N TRP A 413 -1.73 11.62 22.27
CA TRP A 413 -1.29 11.51 23.66
C TRP A 413 -0.78 10.11 24.03
N GLY A 414 -0.18 9.98 25.21
CA GLY A 414 0.37 8.72 25.72
C GLY A 414 1.88 8.54 25.44
N ASP A 415 2.38 7.32 25.67
CA ASP A 415 3.83 7.05 25.72
C ASP A 415 4.50 6.98 24.35
N ARG A 416 3.70 6.86 23.26
CA ARG A 416 4.19 6.77 21.88
C ARG A 416 4.28 8.11 21.16
N VAL A 417 3.92 9.22 21.81
CA VAL A 417 4.02 10.55 21.22
C VAL A 417 5.43 11.08 21.42
N GLY A 418 6.04 11.59 20.33
CA GLY A 418 7.35 12.24 20.37
C GLY A 418 7.36 13.46 21.29
N ASP A 419 8.55 13.87 21.74
CA ASP A 419 8.70 15.01 22.66
C ASP A 419 8.30 16.34 22.02
N ILE A 420 8.47 16.43 20.70
CA ILE A 420 8.04 17.54 19.86
C ILE A 420 7.32 16.92 18.65
N MET A 421 6.16 17.49 18.29
CA MET A 421 5.43 17.18 17.07
C MET A 421 5.56 18.37 16.11
N VAL A 422 5.76 18.10 14.83
CA VAL A 422 5.80 19.13 13.79
C VAL A 422 4.81 18.81 12.67
N CYS A 423 4.27 19.86 12.07
CA CYS A 423 3.57 19.77 10.79
C CYS A 423 4.22 20.74 9.81
N VAL A 424 4.45 20.32 8.58
CA VAL A 424 4.96 21.18 7.50
C VAL A 424 3.82 21.94 6.82
N LEU A 425 4.17 22.94 6.01
CA LEU A 425 3.20 23.65 5.17
C LEU A 425 2.55 22.70 4.14
N PRO A 426 1.22 22.78 3.96
CA PRO A 426 0.49 21.95 2.99
C PRO A 426 0.82 22.32 1.54
N GLY A 427 0.57 21.40 0.61
CA GLY A 427 0.78 21.64 -0.82
C GLY A 427 2.23 21.84 -1.23
N GLY A 428 3.14 21.55 -0.29
CA GLY A 428 4.48 22.11 -0.31
C GLY A 428 5.51 21.30 -1.06
N ASP A 429 6.69 21.88 -1.06
CA ASP A 429 7.94 21.27 -1.51
C ASP A 429 8.36 20.08 -0.65
N TYR A 430 7.79 19.86 0.54
CA TYR A 430 8.35 19.00 1.61
C TYR A 430 7.87 17.55 1.69
N GLY A 431 7.19 17.03 0.66
CA GLY A 431 6.99 15.59 0.41
C GLY A 431 6.14 14.79 1.42
N GLU A 432 5.40 13.81 0.90
CA GLU A 432 4.33 12.99 1.52
C GLU A 432 3.00 13.74 1.62
N GLY A 433 2.06 13.37 0.74
CA GLY A 433 0.73 13.96 0.62
C GLY A 433 -0.19 13.71 1.82
N HIS A 434 0.31 13.11 2.90
CA HIS A 434 -0.37 12.93 4.18
C HIS A 434 0.67 12.63 5.28
N GLY A 435 0.23 12.59 6.54
CA GLY A 435 1.06 12.23 7.69
C GLY A 435 1.85 13.39 8.30
N ASN A 436 2.54 14.23 7.52
CA ASN A 436 3.35 15.34 8.05
C ASN A 436 2.66 16.71 7.98
N VAL A 437 1.36 16.75 7.66
CA VAL A 437 0.51 17.95 7.56
C VAL A 437 -0.68 17.86 8.52
N LEU A 438 -1.42 18.95 8.72
CA LEU A 438 -2.61 18.91 9.57
C LEU A 438 -3.73 18.07 8.95
N PRO A 439 -4.57 17.39 9.76
CA PRO A 439 -5.68 16.58 9.26
C PRO A 439 -6.78 17.41 8.58
N THR A 440 -6.76 18.73 8.76
CA THR A 440 -7.70 19.67 8.15
C THR A 440 -7.23 20.25 6.82
N GLU A 441 -6.05 19.84 6.33
CA GLU A 441 -5.47 20.47 5.14
C GLU A 441 -6.20 20.11 3.86
N THR A 442 -6.21 21.10 2.96
CA THR A 442 -6.70 21.01 1.60
C THR A 442 -5.69 21.67 0.68
N PHE A 443 -5.45 21.10 -0.48
CA PHE A 443 -4.59 21.71 -1.50
C PHE A 443 -5.14 21.42 -2.89
N GLY A 444 -5.40 22.47 -3.66
CA GLY A 444 -5.99 22.33 -4.99
C GLY A 444 -7.34 21.60 -4.94
N LEU A 445 -7.41 20.43 -5.59
CA LEU A 445 -8.59 19.56 -5.63
C LEU A 445 -8.63 18.51 -4.51
N SER A 446 -7.59 18.45 -3.68
CA SER A 446 -7.31 17.32 -2.79
C SER A 446 -7.35 17.71 -1.30
N SER A 447 -7.55 16.73 -0.41
CA SER A 447 -7.68 16.96 1.04
C SER A 447 -7.21 15.75 1.85
N ILE A 448 -6.74 16.00 3.07
CA ILE A 448 -6.47 14.96 4.08
C ILE A 448 -7.76 14.39 4.69
N GLN A 449 -8.90 15.06 4.52
CA GLN A 449 -10.16 14.61 5.07
C GLN A 449 -10.52 13.21 4.57
N ALA A 450 -10.79 12.32 5.52
CA ALA A 450 -11.30 10.99 5.24
C ALA A 450 -12.75 11.03 4.74
N THR A 451 -13.14 10.00 3.98
CA THR A 451 -14.53 9.82 3.54
C THR A 451 -15.29 8.97 4.56
N LEU A 452 -16.56 9.32 4.83
CA LEU A 452 -17.50 8.50 5.59
C LEU A 452 -18.84 8.44 4.87
N VAL A 453 -19.30 7.23 4.56
CA VAL A 453 -20.65 6.94 4.04
C VAL A 453 -21.28 5.89 4.94
N MET A 454 -22.52 6.14 5.39
CA MET A 454 -23.30 5.22 6.19
C MET A 454 -24.68 5.02 5.58
N ALA A 455 -25.15 3.77 5.55
CA ALA A 455 -26.48 3.41 5.09
C ALA A 455 -27.01 2.19 5.85
N GLY A 456 -28.30 2.13 6.13
CA GLY A 456 -28.93 1.01 6.84
C GLY A 456 -29.81 1.46 8.02
N PRO A 457 -30.25 0.51 8.85
CA PRO A 457 -31.14 0.79 9.97
C PRO A 457 -30.61 1.84 10.95
N GLY A 458 -31.47 2.77 11.37
CA GLY A 458 -31.13 3.81 12.34
C GLY A 458 -30.24 4.95 11.81
N VAL A 459 -29.89 4.94 10.53
CA VAL A 459 -29.10 6.01 9.87
C VAL A 459 -30.00 6.92 9.05
N ARG A 460 -29.88 8.24 9.24
CA ARG A 460 -30.65 9.25 8.48
C ARG A 460 -30.29 9.22 7.00
N GLN A 461 -31.31 9.32 6.16
CA GLN A 461 -31.15 9.33 4.71
C GLN A 461 -30.98 10.74 4.14
N GLY A 462 -30.13 10.89 3.13
CA GLY A 462 -29.96 12.15 2.38
C GLY A 462 -29.35 13.30 3.19
N VAL A 463 -28.60 12.99 4.26
CA VAL A 463 -27.96 13.98 5.13
C VAL A 463 -26.48 14.10 4.78
N THR A 464 -26.01 15.33 4.60
CA THR A 464 -24.59 15.67 4.65
C THR A 464 -24.28 16.27 6.00
N LEU A 465 -23.34 15.68 6.74
CA LEU A 465 -22.88 16.23 8.02
C LEU A 465 -22.06 17.50 7.75
N THR A 466 -22.40 18.59 8.43
CA THR A 466 -21.78 19.92 8.22
C THR A 466 -20.85 20.34 9.36
N HIS A 467 -20.71 19.49 10.37
CA HIS A 467 -19.79 19.70 11.50
C HIS A 467 -18.60 18.73 11.39
N PRO A 468 -17.45 19.04 12.00
CA PRO A 468 -16.32 18.12 12.03
C PRO A 468 -16.74 16.77 12.62
N VAL A 469 -16.39 15.71 11.90
CA VAL A 469 -16.55 14.31 12.32
C VAL A 469 -15.16 13.74 12.50
N TRP A 470 -14.90 13.09 13.63
CA TRP A 470 -13.61 12.45 13.88
C TRP A 470 -13.69 10.96 13.55
N LEU A 471 -12.61 10.39 13.02
CA LEU A 471 -12.54 8.94 12.77
C LEU A 471 -12.80 8.12 14.04
N THR A 472 -12.39 8.64 15.20
CA THR A 472 -12.63 8.04 16.51
C THR A 472 -14.11 7.94 16.86
N ASP A 473 -14.98 8.72 16.22
CA ASP A 473 -16.44 8.70 16.43
C ASP A 473 -17.16 7.57 15.65
N VAL A 474 -16.49 6.97 14.66
CA VAL A 474 -17.08 5.91 13.81
C VAL A 474 -17.34 4.64 14.60
N ALA A 475 -16.34 4.13 15.32
CA ALA A 475 -16.46 2.92 16.13
C ALA A 475 -17.56 3.00 17.23
N PRO A 476 -17.67 4.08 18.04
CA PRO A 476 -18.78 4.23 18.99
C PRO A 476 -20.14 4.22 18.31
N THR A 477 -20.24 4.85 17.14
CA THR A 477 -21.49 4.95 16.38
C THR A 477 -21.93 3.58 15.89
N ILE A 478 -21.02 2.80 15.31
CA ILE A 478 -21.28 1.40 14.91
C ILE A 478 -21.64 0.56 16.12
N ALA A 479 -20.87 0.66 17.22
CA ALA A 479 -21.13 -0.11 18.43
C ALA A 479 -22.53 0.19 19.00
N HIS A 480 -22.93 1.46 19.01
CA HIS A 480 -24.27 1.89 19.43
C HIS A 480 -25.37 1.30 18.55
N LEU A 481 -25.27 1.45 17.22
CA LEU A 481 -26.25 0.93 16.26
C LEU A 481 -26.41 -0.59 16.32
N MET A 482 -25.31 -1.30 16.59
CA MET A 482 -25.29 -2.76 16.66
C MET A 482 -25.52 -3.32 18.07
N ASN A 483 -25.79 -2.45 19.05
CA ASN A 483 -25.91 -2.82 20.47
C ASN A 483 -24.71 -3.65 20.98
N ILE A 484 -23.51 -3.26 20.53
CA ILE A 484 -22.24 -3.79 21.00
C ILE A 484 -21.77 -2.90 22.17
N PRO A 485 -21.35 -3.48 23.31
CA PRO A 485 -20.75 -2.69 24.38
C PRO A 485 -19.56 -1.89 23.86
N ALA A 486 -19.56 -0.59 24.13
CA ALA A 486 -18.45 0.28 23.71
C ALA A 486 -17.12 -0.26 24.30
N PRO A 487 -16.05 -0.38 23.48
CA PRO A 487 -14.70 -0.66 23.95
C PRO A 487 -14.31 0.25 25.12
N ALA A 488 -13.71 -0.32 26.17
CA ALA A 488 -13.39 0.40 27.41
C ALA A 488 -12.40 1.57 27.22
N THR A 489 -11.63 1.54 26.13
CA THR A 489 -10.60 2.54 25.78
C THR A 489 -11.04 3.43 24.61
N MET A 490 -12.33 3.45 24.29
CA MET A 490 -12.87 4.29 23.23
C MET A 490 -12.83 5.78 23.63
N GLU A 491 -12.32 6.62 22.74
CA GLU A 491 -12.18 8.07 22.96
C GLU A 491 -13.24 8.91 22.25
N GLY A 492 -13.77 8.42 21.14
CA GLY A 492 -14.80 9.13 20.37
C GLY A 492 -16.20 9.01 20.95
N ALA A 493 -17.14 9.71 20.31
CA ALA A 493 -18.54 9.76 20.71
C ALA A 493 -19.48 9.27 19.60
N VAL A 494 -20.70 8.89 19.98
CA VAL A 494 -21.74 8.52 19.02
C VAL A 494 -22.13 9.72 18.16
N LEU A 495 -22.08 9.55 16.84
CA LEU A 495 -22.47 10.55 15.83
C LEU A 495 -23.99 10.69 15.73
N ASN A 496 -24.62 11.23 16.78
CA ASN A 496 -26.07 11.44 16.84
C ASN A 496 -26.64 12.22 15.64
N ALA A 497 -25.85 13.10 15.03
CA ALA A 497 -26.26 13.85 13.84
C ALA A 497 -26.56 12.95 12.63
N ALA A 498 -25.91 11.78 12.55
CA ALA A 498 -26.11 10.78 11.51
C ALA A 498 -27.29 9.83 11.78
N LEU A 499 -27.84 9.81 13.01
CA LEU A 499 -28.80 8.79 13.45
C LEU A 499 -30.25 9.28 13.42
N GLU A 500 -31.19 8.38 13.12
CA GLU A 500 -32.62 8.68 13.18
C GLU A 500 -33.09 9.05 14.59
N ASP A 501 -34.17 9.84 14.68
CA ASP A 501 -34.71 10.25 15.98
C ASP A 501 -35.25 9.03 16.73
N GLY A 502 -34.78 8.84 17.97
CA GLY A 502 -35.28 7.77 18.85
C GLY A 502 -34.53 6.44 18.75
N VAL A 503 -33.45 6.36 17.96
CA VAL A 503 -32.43 5.31 18.10
C VAL A 503 -31.85 5.41 19.51
N ARG A 504 -31.88 4.31 20.27
CA ARG A 504 -31.50 4.24 21.70
C ARG A 504 -30.59 3.07 21.99
#